data_AF-A0A2N4YYV8-F1
#
_entry.id   AF-A0A2N4YYV8-F1
#
_cell.length_a   1.000
_cell.length_b   1.000
_cell.length_c   1.000
_cell.angle_alpha   90.00
_cell.angle_beta   90.00
_cell.angle_gamma   90.00
#
_symmetry.space_group_name_H-M   'P 1'
#
loop_
_entity.id
_entity.type
_entity.pdbx_description
1 polymer ?
#
loop_
_entity_poly.entity_id
_entity_poly.type
_entity_poly.pdbx_seq_one_letter_code
_entity_poly.pdbx_strand_id
1 'polypeptide(L)'
;ALEGVVKAWQEQTADLGKSYPWVQVFENKGAAMGCSNPHPHGQVWANSFLPNEAEREDRLQKEYYAGQGQPMLLDYVQRELADGSRTVVDTEHWLAVVPYWAAWPFETLLLPKAHVQRITDLTDAQRSDLALALKKLTSRYDNLFQCSFPYSMGWHGAPFNDEDHHHWQLHAHFYPPLLRSATVRKFMVGYEMLAETQRDLTAEQAAERLRAVSDVHFRESGV
;
A
#
# COMPACT_ATOMS: atom_id res chain seq x y z
N ALA A 1 -18.82 2.53 5.90
CA ALA A 1 -17.95 3.73 5.90
C ALA A 1 -16.76 3.56 4.95
N LEU A 2 -15.84 2.63 5.21
CA LEU A 2 -14.65 2.41 4.36
C LEU A 2 -14.98 2.03 2.90
N GLU A 3 -16.01 1.23 2.67
CA GLU A 3 -16.43 0.91 1.29
C GLU A 3 -16.83 2.18 0.50
N GLY A 4 -17.43 3.16 1.15
CA GLY A 4 -17.75 4.45 0.53
C GLY A 4 -16.49 5.24 0.15
N VAL A 5 -15.43 5.12 0.94
CA VAL A 5 -14.11 5.72 0.62
C VAL A 5 -13.49 5.03 -0.59
N VAL A 6 -13.51 3.69 -0.64
CA VAL A 6 -13.00 2.94 -1.80
C VAL A 6 -13.79 3.30 -3.06
N LYS A 7 -15.11 3.39 -2.97
CA LYS A 7 -15.96 3.83 -4.09
C LYS A 7 -15.59 5.24 -4.55
N ALA A 8 -15.37 6.17 -3.64
CA ALA A 8 -14.93 7.53 -3.99
C ALA A 8 -13.56 7.51 -4.71
N TRP A 9 -12.61 6.66 -4.28
CA TRP A 9 -11.35 6.49 -5.01
C TRP A 9 -11.56 5.96 -6.42
N GLN A 10 -12.44 4.98 -6.61
CA GLN A 10 -12.79 4.48 -7.95
C GLN A 10 -13.39 5.58 -8.83
N GLU A 11 -14.35 6.35 -8.30
CA GLU A 11 -15.02 7.44 -9.02
C GLU A 11 -14.03 8.55 -9.42
N GLN A 12 -13.17 8.99 -8.50
CA GLN A 12 -12.17 10.02 -8.78
C GLN A 12 -11.12 9.55 -9.79
N THR A 13 -10.62 8.32 -9.63
CA THR A 13 -9.64 7.73 -10.56
C THR A 13 -10.22 7.54 -11.95
N ALA A 14 -11.46 7.05 -12.06
CA ALA A 14 -12.14 6.89 -13.35
C ALA A 14 -12.41 8.24 -14.03
N ASP A 15 -12.76 9.28 -13.27
CA ASP A 15 -13.07 10.59 -13.85
C ASP A 15 -11.82 11.32 -14.33
N LEU A 16 -10.80 11.43 -13.47
CA LEU A 16 -9.54 12.10 -13.80
C LEU A 16 -8.75 11.33 -14.85
N GLY A 17 -8.83 9.99 -14.85
CA GLY A 17 -8.17 9.11 -15.83
C GLY A 17 -8.65 9.31 -17.28
N LYS A 18 -9.78 9.99 -17.50
CA LYS A 18 -10.22 10.40 -18.86
C LYS A 18 -9.32 11.48 -19.46
N SER A 19 -8.64 12.25 -18.62
CA SER A 19 -7.89 13.46 -19.02
C SER A 19 -6.39 13.37 -18.71
N TYR A 20 -5.99 12.52 -17.77
CA TYR A 20 -4.62 12.46 -17.26
C TYR A 20 -4.08 11.02 -17.27
N PRO A 21 -2.85 10.79 -17.78
CA PRO A 21 -2.24 9.47 -17.82
C PRO A 21 -1.92 8.91 -16.42
N TRP A 22 -1.78 9.75 -15.39
CA TRP A 22 -1.55 9.29 -14.03
C TRP A 22 -2.48 9.98 -13.04
N VAL A 23 -3.17 9.18 -12.22
CA VAL A 23 -4.02 9.65 -11.13
C VAL A 23 -3.50 9.05 -9.83
N GLN A 24 -2.89 9.89 -8.98
CA GLN A 24 -2.32 9.48 -7.72
C GLN A 24 -3.31 9.69 -6.59
N VAL A 25 -3.89 8.60 -6.08
CA VAL A 25 -4.63 8.59 -4.81
C VAL A 25 -3.64 8.37 -3.67
N PHE A 26 -3.68 9.20 -2.64
CA PHE A 26 -2.82 9.06 -1.46
C PHE A 26 -3.43 9.66 -0.18
N GLU A 27 -2.92 9.24 0.98
CA GLU A 27 -3.25 9.80 2.30
C GLU A 27 -1.97 10.06 3.08
N ASN A 28 -1.93 11.17 3.82
CA ASN A 28 -0.92 11.46 4.84
C ASN A 28 -1.60 11.51 6.21
N LYS A 29 -1.40 10.47 7.03
CA LYS A 29 -1.96 10.37 8.38
C LYS A 29 -0.95 10.81 9.44
N GLY A 30 -1.36 11.78 10.25
CA GLY A 30 -0.61 12.25 11.41
C GLY A 30 0.46 13.30 11.11
N ALA A 31 0.73 14.17 12.09
CA ALA A 31 1.67 15.29 11.94
C ALA A 31 3.09 14.84 11.56
N ALA A 32 3.48 13.62 11.97
CA ALA A 32 4.78 13.03 11.62
C ALA A 32 4.99 12.85 10.11
N MET A 33 3.90 12.81 9.32
CA MET A 33 3.86 12.65 7.87
C MET A 33 3.44 13.94 7.14
N GLY A 34 3.54 15.10 7.81
CA GLY A 34 3.26 16.40 7.20
C GLY A 34 1.77 16.75 7.07
N CYS A 35 0.88 16.00 7.73
CA CYS A 35 -0.55 16.33 7.77
C CYS A 35 -0.79 17.59 8.63
N SER A 36 -1.29 18.66 8.02
CA SER A 36 -1.54 19.96 8.67
C SER A 36 -2.99 20.13 9.17
N ASN A 37 -3.94 19.34 8.66
CA ASN A 37 -5.34 19.35 9.07
C ASN A 37 -5.70 18.02 9.76
N PRO A 38 -6.15 18.02 11.02
CA PRO A 38 -6.42 16.80 11.78
C PRO A 38 -7.66 16.02 11.32
N HIS A 39 -8.50 16.57 10.44
CA HIS A 39 -9.65 15.85 9.90
C HIS A 39 -9.20 14.65 9.05
N PRO A 40 -9.81 13.45 9.17
CA PRO A 40 -9.46 12.31 8.31
C PRO A 40 -9.77 12.61 6.84
N HIS A 41 -8.75 12.70 5.99
CA HIS A 41 -8.90 12.96 4.55
C HIS A 41 -7.73 12.36 3.75
N GLY A 42 -8.03 12.00 2.50
CA GLY A 42 -7.01 11.70 1.48
C GLY A 42 -6.92 12.82 0.45
N GLN A 43 -6.06 12.64 -0.54
CA GLN A 43 -5.84 13.55 -1.66
C GLN A 43 -5.77 12.76 -2.97
N VAL A 44 -6.12 13.42 -4.07
CA VAL A 44 -5.96 12.89 -5.42
C VAL A 44 -5.30 13.95 -6.27
N TRP A 45 -4.11 13.65 -6.80
CA TRP A 45 -3.39 14.52 -7.73
C TRP A 45 -3.30 13.85 -9.09
N ALA A 46 -3.66 14.57 -10.15
CA ALA A 46 -3.62 14.06 -11.52
C ALA A 46 -2.53 14.77 -12.32
N ASN A 47 -1.73 14.00 -13.05
CA ASN A 47 -0.54 14.50 -13.75
C ASN A 47 -0.70 14.26 -15.25
N SER A 48 -0.32 15.25 -16.07
CA SER A 48 -0.25 15.12 -17.54
C SER A 48 0.94 14.29 -18.04
N PHE A 49 1.69 13.68 -17.13
CA PHE A 49 2.89 12.88 -17.35
C PHE A 49 2.96 11.76 -16.30
N LEU A 50 3.77 10.73 -16.55
CA LEU A 50 4.07 9.71 -15.55
C LEU A 50 5.11 10.25 -14.55
N PRO A 51 4.79 10.34 -13.24
CA PRO A 51 5.78 10.71 -12.23
C PRO A 51 6.86 9.62 -12.09
N ASN A 52 7.98 9.96 -11.45
CA ASN A 52 9.19 9.12 -11.36
C ASN A 52 8.90 7.66 -10.94
N GLU A 53 8.08 7.45 -9.91
CA GLU A 53 7.75 6.11 -9.43
C GLU A 53 6.88 5.33 -10.42
N ALA A 54 5.89 6.00 -11.02
CA ALA A 54 5.01 5.40 -12.01
C ALA A 54 5.76 4.97 -13.27
N GLU A 55 6.66 5.81 -13.79
CA GLU A 55 7.50 5.45 -14.95
C GLU A 55 8.38 4.25 -14.65
N ARG A 56 9.03 4.26 -13.47
CA ARG A 56 9.94 3.20 -13.07
C ARG A 56 9.21 1.88 -12.89
N GLU A 57 8.08 1.89 -12.19
CA GLU A 57 7.25 0.70 -11.98
C GLU A 57 6.63 0.19 -13.29
N ASP A 58 6.16 1.07 -14.17
CA ASP A 58 5.63 0.68 -15.48
C ASP A 58 6.69 -0.09 -16.27
N ARG A 59 7.87 0.51 -16.44
CA ARG A 59 8.96 -0.06 -17.21
C ARG A 59 9.44 -1.38 -16.64
N LEU A 60 9.67 -1.47 -15.32
CA LEU A 60 10.19 -2.69 -14.69
C LEU A 60 9.16 -3.83 -14.67
N GLN A 61 7.87 -3.52 -14.47
CA GLN A 61 6.82 -4.53 -14.59
C GLN A 61 6.69 -5.03 -16.03
N LYS A 62 6.79 -4.14 -17.02
CA LYS A 62 6.75 -4.48 -18.45
C LYS A 62 7.93 -5.36 -18.86
N GLU A 63 9.15 -5.03 -18.41
CA GLU A 63 10.35 -5.84 -18.63
C GLU A 63 10.22 -7.25 -18.03
N TYR A 64 9.73 -7.36 -16.78
CA TYR A 64 9.48 -8.65 -16.15
C TYR A 64 8.42 -9.45 -16.92
N TYR A 65 7.31 -8.82 -17.29
CA TYR A 65 6.22 -9.47 -18.02
C TYR A 65 6.69 -10.02 -19.38
N ALA A 66 7.50 -9.26 -20.10
CA ALA A 66 8.09 -9.72 -21.37
C ALA A 66 8.99 -10.96 -21.21
N GLY A 67 9.68 -11.09 -20.07
CA GLY A 67 10.56 -12.23 -19.78
C GLY A 67 9.86 -13.43 -19.15
N GLN A 68 8.82 -13.23 -18.34
CA GLN A 68 8.19 -14.27 -17.52
C GLN A 68 6.78 -14.65 -17.99
N GLY A 69 6.13 -13.82 -18.80
CA GLY A 69 4.76 -14.03 -19.29
C GLY A 69 3.66 -13.89 -18.24
N GLN A 70 3.98 -13.37 -17.05
CA GLN A 70 3.03 -13.08 -15.97
C GLN A 70 3.36 -11.75 -15.27
N PRO A 71 2.37 -11.05 -14.69
CA PRO A 71 2.61 -9.82 -13.95
C PRO A 71 3.51 -10.07 -12.73
N MET A 72 4.53 -9.22 -12.54
CA MET A 72 5.55 -9.38 -11.48
C MET A 72 4.93 -9.56 -10.10
N LEU A 73 4.00 -8.67 -9.74
CA LEU A 73 3.42 -8.69 -8.40
C LEU A 73 2.38 -9.79 -8.22
N LEU A 74 1.83 -10.35 -9.30
CA LEU A 74 0.96 -11.53 -9.20
C LEU A 74 1.76 -12.77 -8.84
N ASP A 75 2.92 -13.00 -9.48
CA ASP A 75 3.86 -14.06 -9.08
C ASP A 75 4.34 -13.84 -7.64
N TYR A 76 4.70 -12.60 -7.29
CA TYR A 76 5.10 -12.25 -5.93
C TYR A 76 4.03 -12.59 -4.88
N VAL A 77 2.76 -12.27 -5.14
CA VAL A 77 1.64 -12.63 -4.24
C VAL A 77 1.56 -14.15 -4.05
N GLN A 78 1.70 -14.95 -5.11
CA GLN A 78 1.66 -16.42 -4.98
C GLN A 78 2.81 -16.94 -4.11
N ARG A 79 4.01 -16.35 -4.24
CA ARG A 79 5.16 -16.71 -3.40
C ARG A 79 4.94 -16.34 -1.93
N GLU A 80 4.40 -15.15 -1.66
CA GLU A 80 4.11 -14.72 -0.29
C GLU A 80 2.99 -15.54 0.37
N LEU A 81 1.99 -15.98 -0.40
CA LEU A 81 0.95 -16.91 0.08
C LEU A 81 1.52 -18.28 0.46
N ALA A 82 2.51 -18.77 -0.31
CA ALA A 82 3.15 -20.06 -0.04
C ALA A 82 4.14 -20.01 1.15
N ASP A 83 4.82 -18.88 1.34
CA ASP A 83 5.81 -18.66 2.40
C ASP A 83 5.14 -18.30 3.74
N GLY A 84 4.32 -17.24 3.74
CA GLY A 84 3.62 -16.75 4.93
C GLY A 84 4.47 -15.95 5.93
N SER A 85 5.81 -16.01 5.87
CA SER A 85 6.68 -15.35 6.87
C SER A 85 6.50 -13.83 6.94
N ARG A 86 6.14 -13.19 5.82
CA ARG A 86 5.93 -11.74 5.71
C ARG A 86 4.46 -11.31 5.61
N THR A 87 3.52 -12.24 5.66
CA THR A 87 2.06 -11.95 5.59
C THR A 87 1.58 -11.24 6.85
N VAL A 88 0.78 -10.17 6.72
CA VAL A 88 0.20 -9.39 7.84
C VAL A 88 -1.32 -9.49 7.87
N VAL A 89 -1.96 -9.34 6.71
CA VAL A 89 -3.40 -9.50 6.53
C VAL A 89 -3.64 -10.39 5.33
N ASP A 90 -4.53 -11.36 5.49
CA ASP A 90 -4.94 -12.28 4.44
C ASP A 90 -6.47 -12.39 4.47
N THR A 91 -7.14 -11.82 3.47
CA THR A 91 -8.61 -11.87 3.31
C THR A 91 -8.98 -12.66 2.06
N GLU A 92 -10.26 -12.73 1.68
CA GLU A 92 -10.67 -13.53 0.52
C GLU A 92 -9.97 -13.08 -0.77
N HIS A 93 -9.91 -11.77 -1.00
CA HIS A 93 -9.43 -11.17 -2.23
C HIS A 93 -8.12 -10.38 -2.09
N TRP A 94 -7.65 -10.10 -0.88
CA TRP A 94 -6.48 -9.23 -0.65
C TRP A 94 -5.43 -9.87 0.24
N LEU A 95 -4.18 -9.48 0.00
CA LEU A 95 -3.03 -9.82 0.80
C LEU A 95 -2.26 -8.54 1.16
N ALA A 96 -1.99 -8.34 2.45
CA ALA A 96 -1.04 -7.33 2.92
C ALA A 96 0.19 -8.04 3.48
N VAL A 97 1.37 -7.70 2.98
CA VAL A 97 2.66 -8.25 3.43
C VAL A 97 3.58 -7.11 3.84
N VAL A 98 4.55 -7.37 4.70
CA VAL A 98 5.76 -6.54 4.74
C VAL A 98 6.63 -6.96 3.56
N PRO A 99 6.77 -6.15 2.49
CA PRO A 99 7.42 -6.65 1.28
C PRO A 99 8.87 -7.06 1.56
N TYR A 100 9.38 -8.05 0.84
CA TYR A 100 10.75 -8.54 0.99
C TYR A 100 11.78 -7.40 0.93
N TRP A 101 11.52 -6.41 0.08
CA TRP A 101 12.36 -5.22 -0.15
C TRP A 101 11.96 -3.99 0.68
N ALA A 102 11.15 -4.14 1.73
CA ALA A 102 10.62 -3.04 2.53
C ALA A 102 11.72 -2.03 2.93
N ALA A 103 11.44 -0.74 2.76
CA ALA A 103 12.31 0.36 3.15
C ALA A 103 12.00 0.85 4.57
N TRP A 104 10.71 1.05 4.87
CA TRP A 104 10.24 1.52 6.18
C TRP A 104 10.12 0.37 7.20
N PRO A 105 10.20 0.66 8.51
CA PRO A 105 10.25 -0.38 9.54
C PRO A 105 9.11 -1.40 9.46
N PHE A 106 7.88 -0.89 9.39
CA PHE A 106 6.64 -1.67 9.29
C PHE A 106 5.92 -1.41 7.97
N GLU A 107 6.68 -1.15 6.91
CA GLU A 107 6.14 -0.98 5.55
C GLU A 107 5.23 -2.14 5.20
N THR A 108 4.10 -1.87 4.53
CA THR A 108 3.32 -2.94 3.93
C THR A 108 2.94 -2.63 2.49
N LEU A 109 2.86 -3.71 1.71
CA LEU A 109 2.34 -3.75 0.36
C LEU A 109 1.01 -4.51 0.40
N LEU A 110 -0.07 -3.84 0.01
CA LEU A 110 -1.43 -4.40 -0.03
C LEU A 110 -1.82 -4.62 -1.51
N LEU A 111 -2.13 -5.85 -1.89
CA LEU A 111 -2.41 -6.22 -3.28
C LEU A 111 -3.61 -7.18 -3.39
N PRO A 112 -4.37 -7.15 -4.49
CA PRO A 112 -5.37 -8.17 -4.74
C PRO A 112 -4.68 -9.50 -5.11
N LYS A 113 -5.32 -10.62 -4.76
CA LYS A 113 -4.85 -11.97 -5.07
C LYS A 113 -5.09 -12.37 -6.53
N ALA A 114 -6.02 -11.69 -7.19
CA ALA A 114 -6.30 -11.83 -8.60
C ALA A 114 -5.57 -10.76 -9.41
N HIS A 115 -5.42 -10.99 -10.72
CA HIS A 115 -4.90 -9.98 -11.64
C HIS A 115 -5.90 -8.82 -11.77
N VAL A 116 -5.48 -7.62 -11.37
CA VAL A 116 -6.27 -6.38 -11.46
C VAL A 116 -5.32 -5.27 -11.87
N GLN A 117 -5.62 -4.53 -12.94
CA GLN A 117 -4.71 -3.49 -13.44
C GLN A 117 -4.92 -2.17 -12.70
N ARG A 118 -6.17 -1.77 -12.44
CA ARG A 118 -6.53 -0.50 -11.80
C ARG A 118 -7.57 -0.68 -10.71
N ILE A 119 -7.67 0.28 -9.80
CA ILE A 119 -8.69 0.27 -8.73
C ILE A 119 -10.12 0.31 -9.29
N THR A 120 -10.29 0.88 -10.48
CA THR A 120 -11.56 0.94 -11.23
C THR A 120 -12.04 -0.43 -11.70
N ASP A 121 -11.16 -1.42 -11.77
CA ASP A 121 -11.45 -2.74 -12.33
C ASP A 121 -11.87 -3.73 -11.23
N LEU A 122 -11.86 -3.31 -9.96
CA LEU A 122 -12.31 -4.12 -8.85
C LEU A 122 -13.82 -4.41 -8.97
N THR A 123 -14.15 -5.69 -8.84
CA THR A 123 -15.54 -6.12 -8.62
C THR A 123 -16.08 -5.61 -7.29
N ASP A 124 -17.40 -5.63 -7.13
CA ASP A 124 -18.05 -5.24 -5.87
C ASP A 124 -17.55 -6.08 -4.69
N ALA A 125 -17.38 -7.39 -4.87
CA ALA A 125 -16.85 -8.29 -3.83
C ALA A 125 -15.41 -7.93 -3.43
N GLN A 126 -14.54 -7.69 -4.41
CA GLN A 126 -13.16 -7.26 -4.15
C GLN A 126 -13.10 -5.88 -3.49
N ARG A 127 -14.02 -4.97 -3.82
CA ARG A 127 -14.14 -3.65 -3.17
C ARG A 127 -14.57 -3.77 -1.71
N SER A 128 -15.60 -4.54 -1.42
CA SER A 128 -16.06 -4.74 -0.04
C SER A 128 -14.97 -5.43 0.80
N ASP A 129 -14.27 -6.42 0.23
CA ASP A 129 -13.16 -7.10 0.91
C ASP A 129 -11.91 -6.20 1.05
N LEU A 130 -11.68 -5.26 0.12
CA LEU A 130 -10.64 -4.23 0.29
C LEU A 130 -10.91 -3.37 1.53
N ALA A 131 -12.16 -2.95 1.74
CA ALA A 131 -12.54 -2.19 2.92
C ALA A 131 -12.29 -2.99 4.22
N LEU A 132 -12.50 -4.32 4.19
CA LEU A 132 -12.16 -5.22 5.30
C LEU A 132 -10.63 -5.31 5.52
N ALA A 133 -9.87 -5.53 4.45
CA ALA A 133 -8.41 -5.62 4.49
C ALA A 133 -7.78 -4.34 5.05
N LEU A 134 -8.24 -3.16 4.59
CA LEU A 134 -7.81 -1.86 5.11
C LEU A 134 -8.13 -1.72 6.60
N LYS A 135 -9.33 -2.11 7.04
CA LYS A 135 -9.71 -2.07 8.46
C LYS A 135 -8.79 -2.94 9.30
N LYS A 136 -8.54 -4.18 8.89
CA LYS A 136 -7.65 -5.11 9.60
C LYS A 136 -6.21 -4.60 9.65
N LEU A 137 -5.69 -4.12 8.52
CA LEU A 137 -4.30 -3.62 8.41
C LEU A 137 -4.08 -2.39 9.29
N THR A 138 -4.95 -1.38 9.17
CA THR A 138 -4.83 -0.14 9.95
C THR A 138 -5.12 -0.34 11.44
N SER A 139 -5.96 -1.33 11.80
CA SER A 139 -6.13 -1.73 13.21
C SER A 139 -4.87 -2.36 13.78
N ARG A 140 -4.20 -3.25 13.03
CA ARG A 140 -2.90 -3.82 13.44
C ARG A 140 -1.85 -2.73 13.63
N TYR A 141 -1.81 -1.73 12.74
CA TYR A 141 -0.94 -0.57 12.91
C TYR A 141 -1.21 0.17 14.21
N ASP A 142 -2.44 0.60 14.45
CA ASP A 142 -2.78 1.37 15.65
C ASP A 142 -2.57 0.54 16.95
N ASN A 143 -2.77 -0.78 16.88
CA ASN A 143 -2.53 -1.69 17.99
C ASN A 143 -1.04 -1.95 18.28
N LEU A 144 -0.14 -1.82 17.30
CA LEU A 144 1.29 -2.14 17.44
C LEU A 144 1.96 -1.34 18.55
N PHE A 145 1.60 -0.06 18.69
CA PHE A 145 2.08 0.82 19.75
C PHE A 145 0.96 1.48 20.56
N GLN A 146 -0.27 0.96 20.46
CA GLN A 146 -1.46 1.46 21.17
C GLN A 146 -1.66 2.97 20.97
N CYS A 147 -1.51 3.44 19.75
CA CYS A 147 -1.60 4.85 19.38
C CYS A 147 -2.15 5.03 17.97
N SER A 148 -2.58 6.24 17.62
CA SER A 148 -2.89 6.55 16.21
C SER A 148 -1.59 6.49 15.40
N PHE A 149 -1.45 5.44 14.59
CA PHE A 149 -0.22 5.13 13.90
C PHE A 149 -0.10 5.99 12.62
N PRO A 150 0.95 6.81 12.48
CA PRO A 150 1.13 7.67 11.32
C PRO A 150 1.66 6.90 10.11
N TYR A 151 1.26 7.28 8.91
CA TYR A 151 1.78 6.74 7.65
C TYR A 151 1.49 7.68 6.48
N SER A 152 2.24 7.54 5.41
CA SER A 152 1.81 7.94 4.07
C SER A 152 1.42 6.68 3.32
N MET A 153 0.29 6.70 2.63
CA MET A 153 -0.13 5.58 1.78
C MET A 153 -0.61 6.08 0.43
N GLY A 154 -0.59 5.21 -0.57
CA GLY A 154 -1.08 5.54 -1.90
C GLY A 154 -1.28 4.32 -2.77
N TRP A 155 -2.04 4.51 -3.86
CA TRP A 155 -2.37 3.48 -4.83
C TRP A 155 -1.55 3.63 -6.10
N HIS A 156 -1.00 2.52 -6.58
CA HIS A 156 -0.38 2.40 -7.90
C HIS A 156 -1.15 1.36 -8.71
N GLY A 157 -1.53 1.73 -9.92
CA GLY A 157 -2.18 0.88 -10.90
C GLY A 157 -1.86 1.39 -12.30
N ALA A 158 -2.29 0.64 -13.33
CA ALA A 158 -1.94 0.94 -14.71
C ALA A 158 -2.28 2.40 -15.12
N PRO A 159 -1.38 3.09 -15.85
CA PRO A 159 -1.64 4.45 -16.31
C PRO A 159 -2.77 4.50 -17.34
N PHE A 160 -3.36 5.68 -17.54
CA PHE A 160 -4.41 5.92 -18.52
C PHE A 160 -3.82 6.42 -19.85
N ASN A 161 -3.17 5.52 -20.58
CA ASN A 161 -2.68 5.77 -21.93
C ASN A 161 -3.09 4.61 -22.87
N ASP A 162 -2.87 4.78 -24.17
CA ASP A 162 -3.29 3.81 -25.21
C ASP A 162 -2.39 2.57 -25.33
N GLU A 163 -1.55 2.26 -24.33
CA GLU A 163 -0.70 1.08 -24.32
C GLU A 163 -1.40 -0.17 -23.76
N ASP A 164 -0.79 -1.35 -23.98
CA ASP A 164 -1.15 -2.57 -23.27
C ASP A 164 -0.60 -2.52 -21.83
N HIS A 165 -1.45 -2.81 -20.86
CA HIS A 165 -1.17 -2.76 -19.42
C HIS A 165 -1.31 -4.12 -18.73
N HIS A 166 -1.33 -5.23 -19.48
CA HIS A 166 -1.37 -6.57 -18.87
C HIS A 166 -0.21 -6.83 -17.90
N HIS A 167 0.90 -6.11 -18.00
CA HIS A 167 2.03 -6.21 -17.06
C HIS A 167 1.75 -5.63 -15.68
N TRP A 168 0.76 -4.72 -15.56
CA TRP A 168 0.44 -4.06 -14.31
C TRP A 168 -0.35 -4.94 -13.34
N GLN A 169 -0.07 -4.74 -12.06
CA GLN A 169 -0.87 -5.24 -10.94
C GLN A 169 -1.11 -4.08 -9.96
N LEU A 170 -2.39 -3.80 -9.69
CA LEU A 170 -2.84 -2.83 -8.70
C LEU A 170 -2.26 -3.17 -7.32
N HIS A 171 -1.74 -2.17 -6.63
CA HIS A 171 -1.27 -2.31 -5.27
C HIS A 171 -1.31 -0.98 -4.51
N ALA A 172 -1.25 -1.06 -3.18
CA ALA A 172 -1.08 0.08 -2.30
C ALA A 172 0.15 -0.08 -1.43
N HIS A 173 0.88 1.02 -1.26
CA HIS A 173 1.99 1.11 -0.32
C HIS A 173 1.54 1.80 0.96
N PHE A 174 2.07 1.36 2.10
CA PHE A 174 2.01 2.06 3.38
C PHE A 174 3.42 2.28 3.90
N TYR A 175 3.78 3.55 4.14
CA TYR A 175 5.09 4.00 4.60
C TYR A 175 5.02 4.60 6.01
N PRO A 176 4.98 3.75 7.05
CA PRO A 176 4.97 4.16 8.46
C PRO A 176 6.36 4.57 8.98
N PRO A 177 6.51 5.70 9.71
CA PRO A 177 7.80 6.15 10.22
C PRO A 177 8.17 5.55 11.59
N LEU A 178 7.21 5.06 12.39
CA LEU A 178 7.51 4.58 13.75
C LEU A 178 8.34 3.29 13.71
N LEU A 179 9.27 3.13 14.66
CA LEU A 179 10.24 2.03 14.68
C LEU A 179 10.23 1.24 15.99
N ARG A 180 10.42 1.90 17.15
CA ARG A 180 10.56 1.21 18.45
C ARG A 180 9.38 1.42 19.39
N SER A 181 8.69 2.54 19.27
CA SER A 181 7.56 2.92 20.12
C SER A 181 6.75 4.03 19.45
N ALA A 182 5.66 4.47 20.10
CA ALA A 182 4.87 5.62 19.69
C ALA A 182 5.67 6.94 19.58
N THR A 183 6.85 7.02 20.22
CA THR A 183 7.69 8.24 20.28
C THR A 183 9.03 8.10 19.56
N VAL A 184 9.38 6.90 19.08
CA VAL A 184 10.67 6.63 18.43
C VAL A 184 10.46 6.20 16.98
N ARG A 185 10.85 7.08 16.05
CA ARG A 185 10.72 6.93 14.59
C ARG A 185 12.04 6.67 13.89
N LYS A 186 11.97 6.05 12.71
CA LYS A 186 13.02 6.02 11.70
C LYS A 186 13.16 7.43 11.08
N PHE A 187 14.41 7.78 10.78
CA PHE A 187 14.76 8.93 9.97
C PHE A 187 15.53 8.42 8.76
N MET A 188 15.03 8.69 7.54
CA MET A 188 15.77 8.44 6.30
C MET A 188 16.55 9.71 5.97
N VAL A 189 17.77 9.79 6.50
CA VAL A 189 18.66 10.97 6.42
C VAL A 189 20.08 10.51 6.14
N GLY A 190 21.08 11.39 6.07
CA GLY A 190 22.50 10.98 6.06
C GLY A 190 22.84 9.97 4.96
N TYR A 191 23.11 8.71 5.34
CA TYR A 191 23.42 7.63 4.40
C TYR A 191 22.27 7.35 3.44
N GLU A 192 21.02 7.33 3.92
CA GLU A 192 19.84 7.06 3.10
C GLU A 192 19.57 8.14 2.04
N MET A 193 20.03 9.37 2.25
CA MET A 193 19.91 10.47 1.28
C MET A 193 21.07 10.53 0.29
N LEU A 194 22.25 10.03 0.67
CA LEU A 194 23.50 10.18 -0.09
C LEU A 194 24.01 8.88 -0.70
N ALA A 195 23.40 7.74 -0.38
CA ALA A 195 23.79 6.41 -0.84
C ALA A 195 22.58 5.50 -1.10
N GLU A 196 22.06 4.83 -0.08
CA GLU A 196 21.03 3.80 -0.24
C GLU A 196 20.17 3.67 1.04
N THR A 197 18.92 3.25 0.88
CA THR A 197 18.01 2.97 1.99
C THR A 197 18.56 1.88 2.92
N GLN A 198 18.49 2.10 4.23
CA GLN A 198 18.89 1.12 5.25
C GLN A 198 17.76 0.86 6.25
N ARG A 199 17.67 -0.38 6.76
CA ARG A 199 16.72 -0.78 7.80
C ARG A 199 17.38 -1.55 8.95
N ASP A 200 16.87 -1.34 10.17
CA ASP A 200 17.39 -1.95 11.41
C ASP A 200 16.69 -3.26 11.81
N LEU A 201 15.51 -3.53 11.24
CA LEU A 201 14.61 -4.64 11.57
C LEU A 201 14.34 -5.42 10.29
N THR A 202 14.38 -6.75 10.25
CA THR A 202 14.06 -7.47 9.00
C THR A 202 12.57 -7.38 8.64
N ALA A 203 12.21 -7.69 7.39
CA ALA A 203 10.81 -7.71 6.97
C ALA A 203 10.00 -8.77 7.73
N GLU A 204 10.58 -9.94 7.97
CA GLU A 204 9.98 -11.06 8.69
C GLU A 204 9.71 -10.68 10.15
N GLN A 205 10.68 -10.05 10.82
CA GLN A 205 10.51 -9.58 12.21
C GLN A 205 9.43 -8.48 12.31
N ALA A 206 9.36 -7.59 11.32
CA ALA A 206 8.32 -6.58 11.26
C ALA A 206 6.93 -7.20 11.08
N ALA A 207 6.80 -8.16 10.16
CA ALA A 207 5.56 -8.87 9.90
C ALA A 207 5.12 -9.71 11.10
N GLU A 208 6.05 -10.39 11.77
CA GLU A 208 5.77 -11.15 13.00
C GLU A 208 5.17 -10.25 14.09
N ARG A 209 5.75 -9.07 14.32
CA ARG A 209 5.22 -8.11 15.30
C ARG A 209 3.84 -7.59 14.93
N LEU A 210 3.60 -7.30 13.65
CA LEU A 210 2.28 -6.87 13.16
C LEU A 210 1.23 -8.00 13.28
N ARG A 211 1.62 -9.26 13.07
CA ARG A 211 0.76 -10.43 13.28
C ARG A 211 0.44 -10.69 14.75
N ALA A 212 1.38 -10.39 15.65
CA ALA A 212 1.25 -10.66 17.08
C ALA A 212 0.18 -9.80 17.79
N VAL A 213 -0.25 -8.68 17.20
CA VAL A 213 -1.32 -7.83 17.74
C VAL A 213 -2.70 -8.20 17.17
N SER A 214 -3.76 -7.70 17.79
CA SER A 214 -5.13 -7.86 17.29
C SER A 214 -5.33 -7.11 15.96
N ASP A 215 -6.21 -7.62 15.09
CA ASP A 215 -6.71 -6.91 13.90
C ASP A 215 -8.04 -6.19 14.16
N VAL A 216 -8.52 -6.18 15.40
CA VAL A 216 -9.59 -5.33 15.91
C VAL A 216 -8.98 -4.16 16.66
N HIS A 217 -9.27 -2.93 16.23
CA HIS A 217 -8.72 -1.71 16.80
C HIS A 217 -9.00 -1.61 18.31
N PHE A 218 -8.01 -1.24 19.13
CA PHE A 218 -8.12 -1.19 20.61
C PHE A 218 -9.34 -0.39 21.12
N ARG A 219 -9.65 0.75 20.49
CA ARG A 219 -10.86 1.54 20.78
C ARG A 219 -12.19 0.85 20.49
N GLU A 220 -12.22 -0.15 19.62
CA GLU A 220 -13.42 -0.94 19.29
C GLU A 220 -13.51 -2.22 20.14
N SER A 221 -12.38 -2.80 20.53
CA SER A 221 -12.35 -4.03 21.35
C SER A 221 -12.65 -3.80 22.83
N GLY A 222 -12.57 -2.56 23.32
CA GLY A 222 -12.78 -2.24 24.75
C GLY A 222 -11.69 -2.82 25.67
N VAL A 223 -10.54 -3.19 25.09
CA VAL A 223 -9.33 -3.69 25.75
C VAL A 223 -8.30 -2.56 25.79
#